data_AF-A0A2K3JSM3-F1
#
_entry.id   AF-A0A2K3JSM3-F1
#
_cell.length_a   1.000
_cell.length_b   1.000
_cell.length_c   1.000
_cell.angle_alpha   90.00
_cell.angle_beta   90.00
_cell.angle_gamma   90.00
#
_symmetry.space_group_name_H-M   'P 1'
#
loop_
_entity.id
_entity.type
_entity.pdbx_description
1 polymer ?
#
loop_
_entity_poly.entity_id
_entity_poly.type
_entity_poly.pdbx_seq_one_letter_code
_entity_poly.pdbx_strand_id
1 'polypeptide(L)'
;KSRKSPVAWKSVCQPKRYGGLNLIDIEIWNRITMLKLLWNLSGKADNLWEKWVHAYYIKNQQVMEACVPNNASWIMKAIMQQRDDIRHNHEWKEMLNAPKFNMKKMYMAVHDRAQMVMWRTLFYGNVARPRALVTLWLACHERLATRDRLHKYGAMDTTHCCFCNTEETQQHLMFNCSVTKDIWRKVLEWI
;
A
#
# COMPACT_ATOMS: atom_id res chain seq x y z
N LYS A 1 2.50 -23.89 -7.37
CA LYS A 1 1.39 -22.92 -7.65
C LYS A 1 1.46 -21.81 -6.61
N SER A 2 1.62 -20.55 -7.01
CA SER A 2 1.60 -19.40 -6.09
C SER A 2 0.26 -19.35 -5.36
N ARG A 3 0.28 -19.31 -4.02
CA ARG A 3 -0.94 -19.16 -3.21
C ARG A 3 -1.49 -17.75 -3.48
N LYS A 4 -2.72 -17.66 -4.00
CA LYS A 4 -3.36 -16.36 -4.25
C LYS A 4 -3.42 -15.57 -2.95
N SER A 5 -2.91 -14.32 -2.97
CA SER A 5 -3.01 -13.43 -1.81
C SER A 5 -4.50 -13.15 -1.49
N PRO A 6 -4.94 -13.21 -0.22
CA PRO A 6 -6.33 -12.97 0.13
C PRO A 6 -6.78 -11.52 -0.13
N VAL A 7 -5.83 -10.58 -0.02
CA VAL A 7 -6.05 -9.14 -0.19
C VAL A 7 -5.04 -8.60 -1.21
N ALA A 8 -5.47 -7.64 -2.03
CA ALA A 8 -4.61 -7.01 -3.03
C ALA A 8 -3.48 -6.21 -2.36
N TRP A 9 -2.29 -6.23 -2.97
CA TRP A 9 -1.11 -5.50 -2.46
C TRP A 9 -1.39 -4.00 -2.24
N LYS A 10 -2.08 -3.36 -3.19
CA LYS A 10 -2.49 -1.95 -3.09
C LYS A 10 -3.33 -1.66 -1.83
N SER A 11 -4.14 -2.60 -1.38
CA SER A 11 -4.94 -2.47 -0.15
C SER A 11 -4.07 -2.69 1.10
N VAL A 12 -3.12 -3.62 1.04
CA VAL A 12 -2.15 -3.87 2.13
C VAL A 12 -1.30 -2.62 2.40
N CYS A 13 -0.87 -1.92 1.35
CA CYS A 13 -0.04 -0.73 1.47
C CYS A 13 -0.79 0.52 1.96
N GLN A 14 -2.13 0.47 2.07
CA GLN A 14 -2.87 1.60 2.61
C GLN A 14 -2.53 1.83 4.09
N PRO A 15 -2.62 3.07 4.57
CA PRO A 15 -2.64 3.37 5.99
C PRO A 15 -3.67 2.53 6.77
N LYS A 16 -3.38 2.22 8.04
CA LYS A 16 -4.30 1.46 8.91
C LYS A 16 -5.68 2.09 9.03
N ARG A 17 -5.77 3.43 9.00
CA ARG A 17 -7.04 4.18 9.02
C ARG A 17 -7.96 3.89 7.83
N TYR A 18 -7.39 3.45 6.71
CA TYR A 18 -8.11 3.07 5.49
C TYR A 18 -8.16 1.54 5.30
N GLY A 19 -7.81 0.80 6.35
CA GLY A 19 -7.88 -0.64 6.36
C GLY A 19 -6.68 -1.37 5.75
N GLY A 20 -5.56 -0.71 5.48
CA GLY A 20 -4.33 -1.42 5.13
C GLY A 20 -3.47 -1.78 6.34
N LEU A 21 -2.27 -2.30 6.08
CA LEU A 21 -1.26 -2.64 7.10
C LEU A 21 -0.15 -1.58 7.20
N ASN A 22 -0.28 -0.47 6.49
CA ASN A 22 0.71 0.62 6.44
C ASN A 22 2.09 0.13 5.95
N LEU A 23 2.09 -0.85 5.04
CA LEU A 23 3.30 -1.25 4.32
C LEU A 23 3.62 -0.24 3.22
N ILE A 24 4.91 -0.08 2.92
CA ILE A 24 5.33 0.80 1.84
C ILE A 24 5.07 0.12 0.51
N ASP A 25 4.31 0.78 -0.36
CA ASP A 25 4.21 0.43 -1.77
C ASP A 25 5.51 0.84 -2.46
N ILE A 26 6.32 -0.16 -2.83
CA ILE A 26 7.64 0.07 -3.39
C ILE A 26 7.60 0.76 -4.76
N GLU A 27 6.52 0.55 -5.53
CA GLU A 27 6.34 1.17 -6.83
C GLU A 27 6.09 2.67 -6.68
N ILE A 28 5.18 3.03 -5.77
CA ILE A 28 4.90 4.43 -5.43
C ILE A 28 6.14 5.08 -4.81
N TRP A 29 6.79 4.39 -3.88
CA TRP A 29 8.02 4.89 -3.24
C TRP A 29 9.11 5.17 -4.27
N ASN A 30 9.30 4.26 -5.23
CA ASN A 30 10.28 4.44 -6.29
C ASN A 30 9.94 5.63 -7.21
N ARG A 31 8.66 5.86 -7.55
CA ARG A 31 8.29 7.09 -8.28
C ARG A 31 8.64 8.34 -7.49
N ILE A 32 8.36 8.36 -6.19
CA ILE A 32 8.65 9.51 -5.32
C ILE A 32 10.15 9.75 -5.18
N THR A 33 10.98 8.70 -5.10
CA THR A 33 12.43 8.86 -5.07
C THR A 33 12.96 9.40 -6.39
N MET A 34 12.44 8.96 -7.54
CA MET A 34 12.79 9.54 -8.84
C MET A 34 12.41 11.03 -8.93
N LEU A 35 11.27 11.39 -8.39
CA LEU A 35 10.82 12.78 -8.32
C LEU A 35 11.66 13.63 -7.37
N LYS A 36 12.16 13.03 -6.29
CA LYS A 36 13.14 13.68 -5.41
C LYS A 36 14.44 13.96 -6.16
N LEU A 37 14.92 13.01 -6.98
CA LEU A 37 16.09 13.24 -7.82
C LEU A 37 15.84 14.35 -8.84
N LEU A 38 14.65 14.38 -9.44
CA LEU A 38 14.26 15.48 -10.34
C LEU A 38 14.24 16.84 -9.61
N TRP A 39 13.70 16.88 -8.39
CA TRP A 39 13.67 18.08 -7.54
C TRP A 39 15.09 18.59 -7.24
N ASN A 40 15.96 17.68 -6.83
CA ASN A 40 17.38 17.96 -6.59
C ASN A 40 18.05 18.58 -7.83
N LEU A 41 17.81 18.01 -9.01
CA LEU A 41 18.34 18.55 -10.28
C LEU A 41 17.69 19.90 -10.64
N SER A 42 16.43 20.15 -10.28
CA SER A 42 15.81 21.46 -10.51
C SER A 42 16.30 22.56 -9.58
N GLY A 43 16.84 22.17 -8.41
CA GLY A 43 17.43 23.07 -7.43
C GLY A 43 18.88 23.44 -7.76
N LYS A 44 19.57 24.04 -6.79
CA LYS A 44 21.01 24.27 -6.91
C LYS A 44 21.74 22.93 -6.77
N ALA A 45 22.60 22.62 -7.74
CA ALA A 45 23.42 21.42 -7.72
C ALA A 45 24.46 21.51 -6.60
N ASP A 46 24.18 20.86 -5.47
CA ASP A 46 25.06 20.89 -4.30
C ASP A 46 26.04 19.70 -4.31
N ASN A 47 25.64 18.56 -4.88
CA ASN A 47 26.51 17.38 -4.96
C ASN A 47 27.15 17.18 -6.35
N LEU A 48 28.25 16.41 -6.35
CA LEU A 48 29.05 16.15 -7.57
C LEU A 48 28.24 15.46 -8.68
N TRP A 49 27.34 14.55 -8.30
CA TRP A 49 26.51 13.83 -9.25
C TRP A 49 25.54 14.80 -9.97
N GLU A 50 24.87 15.68 -9.24
CA GLU A 50 24.01 16.73 -9.81
C GLU A 50 24.82 17.63 -10.75
N LYS A 51 25.97 18.14 -10.30
CA LYS A 51 26.85 19.00 -11.14
C LYS A 51 27.26 18.30 -12.43
N TRP A 52 27.63 17.02 -12.36
CA TRP A 52 27.98 16.23 -13.53
C TRP A 52 26.78 16.02 -14.47
N VAL A 53 25.60 15.72 -13.94
CA VAL A 53 24.37 15.59 -14.73
C VAL A 53 24.02 16.91 -15.42
N HIS A 54 24.19 18.05 -14.73
CA HIS A 54 23.97 19.37 -15.32
C HIS A 54 24.92 19.69 -16.47
N ALA A 55 26.20 19.36 -16.32
CA ALA A 55 27.20 19.58 -17.36
C ALA A 55 27.01 18.65 -18.56
N TYR A 56 26.76 17.36 -18.31
CA TYR A 56 26.73 16.34 -19.36
C TYR A 56 25.37 16.21 -20.06
N TYR A 57 24.28 16.08 -19.30
CA TYR A 57 22.95 15.82 -19.84
C TYR A 57 22.13 17.09 -20.09
N ILE A 58 22.10 18.00 -19.12
CA ILE A 58 21.23 19.18 -19.14
C ILE A 58 21.91 20.37 -19.85
N LYS A 59 23.23 20.33 -20.02
CA LYS A 59 24.04 21.37 -20.68
C LYS A 59 23.78 22.78 -20.10
N ASN A 60 23.68 22.87 -18.78
CA ASN A 60 23.37 24.11 -18.04
C ASN A 60 22.03 24.78 -18.40
N GLN A 61 21.09 24.07 -19.03
CA GLN A 61 19.73 24.54 -19.26
C GLN A 61 18.83 24.33 -18.03
N GLN A 62 17.60 24.82 -18.07
CA GLN A 62 16.59 24.44 -17.08
C GLN A 62 16.17 22.98 -17.28
N VAL A 63 16.13 22.20 -16.19
CA VAL A 63 15.78 20.77 -16.22
C VAL A 63 14.40 20.50 -16.85
N MET A 64 13.49 21.45 -16.68
CA MET A 64 12.11 21.37 -17.20
C MET A 64 12.03 21.48 -18.74
N GLU A 65 13.06 22.07 -19.36
CA GLU A 65 13.14 22.37 -20.79
C GLU A 65 14.20 21.52 -21.52
N ALA A 66 15.13 20.90 -20.76
CA ALA A 66 16.19 20.10 -21.31
C ALA A 66 15.68 18.90 -22.12
N CYS A 67 16.20 18.71 -23.32
CA CYS A 67 15.90 17.54 -24.14
C CYS A 67 16.53 16.28 -23.51
N VAL A 68 15.84 15.14 -23.62
CA VAL A 68 16.37 13.84 -23.14
C VAL A 68 17.26 13.25 -24.23
N PRO A 69 18.58 13.11 -24.02
CA PRO A 69 19.45 12.54 -25.06
C PRO A 69 19.13 11.06 -25.31
N ASN A 70 19.16 10.62 -26.57
CA ASN A 70 18.88 9.23 -26.94
C ASN A 70 19.86 8.23 -26.30
N ASN A 71 21.11 8.65 -26.12
CA ASN A 71 22.18 7.88 -25.47
C ASN A 71 22.18 8.00 -23.93
N ALA A 72 21.18 8.64 -23.34
CA ALA A 72 21.10 8.77 -21.89
C ALA A 72 20.91 7.42 -21.20
N SER A 73 21.47 7.32 -20.00
CA SER A 73 21.31 6.13 -19.15
C SER A 73 19.84 5.90 -18.79
N TRP A 74 19.49 4.64 -18.50
CA TRP A 74 18.12 4.26 -18.14
C TRP A 74 17.57 5.09 -16.98
N ILE A 75 18.38 5.32 -15.93
CA ILE A 75 17.97 6.11 -14.77
C ILE A 75 17.66 7.57 -15.16
N MET A 76 18.45 8.16 -16.07
CA MET A 76 18.21 9.53 -16.53
C MET A 76 16.92 9.62 -17.33
N LYS A 77 16.66 8.62 -18.19
CA LYS A 77 15.39 8.51 -18.92
C LYS A 77 14.21 8.36 -17.97
N ALA A 78 14.33 7.54 -16.92
CA ALA A 78 13.29 7.35 -15.92
C ALA A 78 13.00 8.64 -15.12
N ILE A 79 14.04 9.38 -14.71
CA ILE A 79 13.90 10.69 -14.03
C ILE A 79 13.19 11.69 -14.94
N MET A 80 13.61 11.78 -16.20
CA MET A 80 13.01 12.71 -17.17
C MET A 80 11.59 12.31 -17.57
N GLN A 81 11.26 11.01 -17.56
CA GLN A 81 9.88 10.57 -17.77
C GLN A 81 8.96 11.05 -16.64
N GLN A 82 9.43 11.07 -15.39
CA GLN A 82 8.62 11.62 -14.29
C GLN A 82 8.32 13.10 -14.48
N ARG A 83 9.25 13.88 -15.04
CA ARG A 83 9.01 15.29 -15.39
C ARG A 83 7.80 15.45 -16.32
N ASP A 84 7.69 14.59 -17.33
CA ASP A 84 6.61 14.67 -18.31
C ASP A 84 5.25 14.24 -17.69
N ASP A 85 5.27 13.26 -16.78
CA ASP A 85 4.10 12.86 -15.99
C ASP A 85 3.59 14.00 -15.08
N ILE A 86 4.49 14.75 -14.43
CA ILE A 86 4.16 15.86 -13.51
C ILE A 86 3.40 16.98 -14.21
N ARG A 87 3.62 17.22 -15.52
CA ARG A 87 2.94 18.30 -16.26
C ARG A 87 1.41 18.18 -16.16
N HIS A 88 0.88 16.99 -15.91
CA HIS A 88 -0.54 16.70 -15.79
C HIS A 88 -1.06 16.68 -14.34
N ASN A 89 -0.20 16.82 -13.33
CA ASN A 89 -0.57 16.70 -11.92
C ASN A 89 -0.17 17.95 -11.11
N HIS A 90 -1.14 18.84 -10.90
CA HIS A 90 -0.95 20.13 -10.22
C HIS A 90 -0.44 20.00 -8.78
N GLU A 91 -0.95 19.05 -8.00
CA GLU A 91 -0.51 18.84 -6.61
C GLU A 91 0.98 18.52 -6.53
N TRP A 92 1.47 17.68 -7.45
CA TRP A 92 2.87 17.26 -7.46
C TRP A 92 3.78 18.40 -7.92
N LYS A 93 3.32 19.21 -8.87
CA LYS A 93 4.03 20.40 -9.35
C LYS A 93 4.24 21.41 -8.22
N GLU A 94 3.20 21.70 -7.44
CA GLU A 94 3.32 22.61 -6.28
C GLU A 94 4.30 22.07 -5.23
N MET A 95 4.25 20.77 -4.95
CA MET A 95 5.13 20.15 -3.97
C MET A 95 6.61 20.10 -4.39
N LEU A 96 6.89 20.11 -5.70
CA LEU A 96 8.25 20.24 -6.24
C LEU A 96 8.75 21.68 -6.19
N ASN A 97 7.88 22.68 -6.26
CA ASN A 97 8.31 24.07 -6.11
C ASN A 97 8.52 24.48 -4.63
N ALA A 98 8.23 23.57 -3.68
CA ALA A 98 8.45 23.83 -2.26
C ALA A 98 9.95 23.94 -1.93
N PRO A 99 10.32 24.77 -0.93
CA PRO A 99 11.72 24.95 -0.52
C PRO A 99 12.36 23.68 0.04
N LYS A 100 11.56 22.71 0.47
CA LYS A 100 12.03 21.42 1.00
C LYS A 100 11.17 20.28 0.47
N PHE A 101 11.83 19.30 -0.16
CA PHE A 101 11.17 18.08 -0.60
C PHE A 101 10.72 17.22 0.60
N ASN A 102 9.42 16.90 0.67
CA ASN A 102 8.85 16.08 1.74
C ASN A 102 8.36 14.73 1.20
N MET A 103 9.20 13.70 1.32
CA MET A 103 8.90 12.32 0.92
C MET A 103 7.57 11.80 1.48
N LYS A 104 7.31 12.05 2.78
CA LYS A 104 6.12 11.53 3.46
C LYS A 104 4.85 12.19 2.93
N LYS A 105 4.87 13.50 2.73
CA LYS A 105 3.74 14.25 2.16
C LYS A 105 3.43 13.76 0.74
N MET A 106 4.46 13.56 -0.08
CA MET A 106 4.33 13.05 -1.45
C MET A 106 3.70 11.65 -1.46
N TYR A 107 4.18 10.77 -0.58
CA TYR A 107 3.63 9.43 -0.45
C TYR A 107 2.17 9.44 -0.01
N MET A 108 1.83 10.24 1.00
CA MET A 108 0.46 10.34 1.50
C MET A 108 -0.52 10.93 0.50
N ALA A 109 -0.09 11.84 -0.39
CA ALA A 109 -0.94 12.43 -1.43
C ALA A 109 -1.53 11.36 -2.38
N VAL A 110 -0.83 10.24 -2.60
CA VAL A 110 -1.36 9.12 -3.39
C VAL A 110 -2.49 8.37 -2.65
N HIS A 111 -2.45 8.35 -1.32
CA HIS A 111 -3.33 7.54 -0.47
C HIS A 111 -4.50 8.32 0.14
N ASP A 112 -4.49 9.66 0.11
CA ASP A 112 -5.42 10.47 0.93
C ASP A 112 -6.89 10.41 0.46
N ARG A 113 -7.16 9.84 -0.71
CA ARG A 113 -8.52 9.71 -1.28
C ARG A 113 -9.31 8.51 -0.79
N ALA A 114 -8.76 7.66 0.08
CA ALA A 114 -9.45 6.47 0.57
C ALA A 114 -10.44 6.80 1.71
N GLN A 115 -11.55 6.05 1.79
CA GLN A 115 -12.50 6.17 2.90
C GLN A 115 -11.98 5.48 4.17
N MET A 116 -12.23 6.10 5.33
CA MET A 116 -11.86 5.51 6.62
C MET A 116 -12.72 4.30 6.95
N VAL A 117 -12.08 3.25 7.46
CA VAL A 117 -12.78 2.04 7.92
C VAL A 117 -13.29 2.21 9.36
N MET A 118 -14.48 1.66 9.63
CA MET A 118 -15.10 1.73 10.96
C MET A 118 -14.33 0.92 12.01
N TRP A 119 -13.78 -0.22 11.61
CA TRP A 119 -13.04 -1.13 12.49
C TRP A 119 -11.59 -0.69 12.79
N ARG A 120 -11.16 0.50 12.35
CA ARG A 120 -9.77 0.99 12.57
C ARG A 120 -9.37 1.00 14.04
N THR A 121 -10.31 1.23 14.94
CA THR A 121 -10.09 1.32 16.39
C THR A 121 -9.72 -0.02 17.00
N LEU A 122 -10.12 -1.15 16.40
CA LEU A 122 -9.76 -2.50 16.85
C LEU A 122 -8.24 -2.75 16.86
N PHE A 123 -7.49 -1.98 16.08
CA PHE A 123 -6.04 -2.10 15.94
C PHE A 123 -5.27 -1.05 16.75
N TYR A 124 -5.97 -0.07 17.34
CA TYR A 124 -5.34 1.01 18.08
C TYR A 124 -5.03 0.55 19.50
N GLY A 125 -3.74 0.51 19.87
CA GLY A 125 -3.30 0.04 21.20
C GLY A 125 -3.53 -1.45 21.46
N ASN A 126 -3.90 -2.23 20.44
CA ASN A 126 -4.15 -3.67 20.60
C ASN A 126 -2.83 -4.43 20.77
N VAL A 127 -2.62 -4.98 21.97
CA VAL A 127 -1.41 -5.72 22.37
C VAL A 127 -1.42 -7.20 21.96
N ALA A 128 -2.42 -7.64 21.19
CA ALA A 128 -2.46 -9.01 20.68
C ALA A 128 -1.24 -9.32 19.80
N ARG A 129 -0.88 -10.61 19.76
CA ARG A 129 0.25 -11.08 18.95
C ARG A 129 0.03 -10.72 17.47
N PRO A 130 1.08 -10.39 16.70
CA PRO A 130 0.95 -9.98 15.30
C PRO A 130 0.15 -10.96 14.43
N ARG A 131 0.27 -12.27 14.66
CA ARG A 131 -0.52 -13.28 13.95
C ARG A 131 -2.02 -13.12 14.19
N ALA A 132 -2.44 -12.86 15.43
CA ALA A 132 -3.85 -12.65 15.76
C ALA A 132 -4.38 -11.35 15.12
N LEU A 133 -3.57 -10.28 15.10
CA LEU A 133 -3.92 -9.03 14.43
C LEU A 133 -4.07 -9.21 12.92
N VAL A 134 -3.21 -9.98 12.26
CA VAL A 134 -3.34 -10.27 10.83
C VAL A 134 -4.60 -11.10 10.55
N THR A 135 -4.92 -12.09 11.40
CA THR A 135 -6.17 -12.84 11.27
C THR A 135 -7.40 -11.94 11.45
N LEU A 136 -7.40 -11.06 12.46
CA LEU A 136 -8.45 -10.08 12.67
C LEU A 136 -8.59 -9.14 11.47
N TRP A 137 -7.47 -8.68 10.91
CA TRP A 137 -7.45 -7.85 9.71
C TRP A 137 -8.05 -8.56 8.50
N LEU A 138 -7.73 -9.85 8.28
CA LEU A 138 -8.36 -10.66 7.25
C LEU A 138 -9.87 -10.84 7.49
N ALA A 139 -10.29 -10.98 8.75
CA ALA A 139 -11.70 -11.05 9.13
C ALA A 139 -12.43 -9.73 8.78
N CYS A 140 -11.85 -8.58 9.12
CA CYS A 140 -12.42 -7.27 8.78
C CYS A 140 -12.56 -7.02 7.28
N HIS A 141 -11.78 -7.71 6.44
CA HIS A 141 -11.87 -7.66 4.97
C HIS A 141 -12.72 -8.78 4.35
N GLU A 142 -13.32 -9.65 5.16
CA GLU A 142 -14.06 -10.84 4.70
C GLU A 142 -13.19 -11.77 3.83
N ARG A 143 -11.93 -11.93 4.25
CA ARG A 143 -10.89 -12.69 3.55
C ARG A 143 -10.35 -13.88 4.34
N LEU A 144 -11.02 -14.27 5.44
CA LEU A 144 -10.70 -15.53 6.12
C LEU A 144 -10.89 -16.72 5.18
N ALA A 145 -10.09 -17.77 5.38
CA ALA A 145 -10.11 -19.00 4.59
C ALA A 145 -11.25 -19.93 5.03
N THR A 146 -12.48 -19.43 4.98
CA THR A 146 -13.71 -20.20 5.23
C THR A 146 -13.97 -21.21 4.11
N ARG A 147 -14.71 -22.28 4.40
CA ARG A 147 -15.00 -23.33 3.42
C ARG A 147 -15.78 -22.81 2.22
N ASP A 148 -16.71 -21.87 2.37
CA ASP A 148 -17.36 -21.24 1.21
C ASP A 148 -16.35 -20.58 0.26
N ARG A 149 -15.32 -19.94 0.81
CA ARG A 149 -14.27 -19.24 0.05
C ARG A 149 -13.26 -20.21 -0.55
N LEU A 150 -12.87 -21.25 0.19
CA LEU A 150 -11.98 -22.30 -0.30
C LEU A 150 -12.63 -23.14 -1.42
N HIS A 151 -13.93 -23.43 -1.31
CA HIS A 151 -14.72 -24.07 -2.34
C HIS A 151 -14.74 -23.24 -3.63
N LYS A 152 -14.96 -21.92 -3.53
CA LYS A 152 -14.87 -20.98 -4.69
C LYS A 152 -13.50 -21.00 -5.39
N TYR A 153 -12.43 -21.39 -4.68
CA TYR A 153 -11.09 -21.53 -5.26
C TYR A 153 -10.76 -22.94 -5.74
N GLY A 154 -11.71 -23.89 -5.66
CA GLY A 154 -11.51 -25.30 -6.02
C GLY A 154 -10.53 -26.02 -5.09
N ALA A 155 -10.40 -25.55 -3.84
CA ALA A 155 -9.50 -26.14 -2.85
C ALA A 155 -10.21 -27.11 -1.88
N MET A 156 -11.54 -27.11 -1.87
CA MET A 156 -12.38 -27.95 -1.01
C MET A 156 -13.64 -28.35 -1.78
N ASP A 157 -14.12 -29.57 -1.56
CA ASP A 157 -15.31 -30.11 -2.23
C ASP A 157 -16.61 -29.84 -1.45
N THR A 158 -16.51 -29.32 -0.23
CA THR A 158 -17.65 -29.05 0.65
C THR A 158 -17.60 -27.65 1.23
N THR A 159 -18.78 -27.05 1.41
CA THR A 159 -18.99 -25.75 2.06
C THR A 159 -19.43 -25.89 3.53
N HIS A 160 -19.63 -27.11 4.02
CA HIS A 160 -20.13 -27.38 5.38
C HIS A 160 -19.09 -27.16 6.46
N CYS A 161 -19.45 -26.53 7.57
CA CYS A 161 -18.61 -26.21 8.72
C CYS A 161 -18.01 -27.45 9.36
N CYS A 162 -16.72 -27.41 9.68
CA CYS A 162 -16.03 -28.53 10.33
C CYS A 162 -16.51 -28.84 11.76
N PHE A 163 -17.21 -27.91 12.39
CA PHE A 163 -17.67 -28.05 13.78
C PHE A 163 -19.12 -28.50 13.90
N CYS A 164 -20.01 -27.98 13.06
CA CYS A 164 -21.45 -28.22 13.18
C CYS A 164 -22.13 -28.66 11.88
N ASN A 165 -21.36 -28.87 10.80
CA ASN A 165 -21.82 -29.43 9.53
C ASN A 165 -22.93 -28.63 8.81
N THR A 166 -23.11 -27.35 9.11
CA THR A 166 -23.99 -26.41 8.36
C THR A 166 -23.16 -25.51 7.44
N GLU A 167 -23.75 -24.72 6.54
CA GLU A 167 -22.95 -23.88 5.62
C GLU A 167 -21.98 -22.92 6.35
N GLU A 168 -20.69 -22.98 6.00
CA GLU A 168 -19.64 -22.20 6.65
C GLU A 168 -19.32 -20.92 5.88
N THR A 169 -19.87 -19.81 6.37
CA THR A 169 -19.42 -18.45 6.04
C THR A 169 -18.54 -17.89 7.15
N GLN A 170 -17.91 -16.73 6.93
CA GLN A 170 -17.17 -16.04 8.00
C GLN A 170 -18.06 -15.72 9.21
N GLN A 171 -19.28 -15.22 8.97
CA GLN A 171 -20.24 -14.92 10.05
C GLN A 171 -20.64 -16.19 10.79
N HIS A 172 -20.82 -17.30 10.06
CA HIS A 172 -21.07 -18.58 10.68
C HIS A 172 -19.91 -19.03 11.56
N LEU A 173 -18.71 -19.14 10.99
CA LEU A 173 -17.52 -19.63 11.68
C LEU A 173 -17.21 -18.82 12.95
N MET A 174 -17.33 -17.49 12.88
CA MET A 174 -16.96 -16.59 13.98
C MET A 174 -18.09 -16.41 15.00
N PHE A 175 -19.36 -16.43 14.60
CA PHE A 175 -20.47 -16.00 15.47
C PHE A 175 -21.70 -16.91 15.47
N ASN A 176 -22.08 -17.56 14.36
CA ASN A 176 -23.33 -18.34 14.31
C ASN A 176 -23.17 -19.84 14.61
N CYS A 177 -21.95 -20.38 14.51
CA CYS A 177 -21.65 -21.77 14.82
C CYS A 177 -21.92 -22.08 16.29
N SER A 178 -22.64 -23.18 16.57
CA SER A 178 -22.96 -23.61 17.93
C SER A 178 -21.71 -23.76 18.80
N VAL A 179 -20.68 -24.42 18.26
CA VAL A 179 -19.41 -24.63 18.97
C VAL A 179 -18.69 -23.30 19.24
N THR A 180 -18.60 -22.41 18.25
CA THR A 180 -17.95 -21.10 18.44
C THR A 180 -18.72 -20.22 19.42
N LYS A 181 -20.06 -20.26 19.40
CA LYS A 181 -20.90 -19.55 20.39
C LYS A 181 -20.61 -20.00 21.81
N ASP A 182 -20.48 -21.32 22.03
CA ASP A 182 -20.15 -21.87 23.34
C ASP A 182 -18.76 -21.43 23.82
N ILE A 183 -17.79 -21.31 22.91
CA ILE A 183 -16.46 -20.77 23.22
C ILE A 183 -16.56 -19.30 23.60
N TRP A 184 -17.25 -18.47 22.81
CA TRP A 184 -17.44 -17.05 23.11
C TRP A 184 -18.11 -16.83 24.45
N ARG A 185 -19.15 -17.62 24.78
CA ARG A 185 -19.82 -17.55 26.08
C ARG A 185 -18.81 -17.78 27.21
N LYS A 186 -18.01 -18.84 27.15
CA LYS A 186 -17.00 -19.16 28.18
C LYS A 186 -15.92 -18.08 28.30
N VAL A 187 -15.47 -17.51 27.17
CA VAL A 187 -14.46 -16.44 27.18
C VAL A 187 -15.03 -15.16 27.78
N LEU A 188 -16.27 -14.79 27.42
CA LEU A 188 -16.94 -13.59 27.93
C LEU A 188 -17.32 -13.71 29.42
N GLU A 189 -17.59 -14.92 29.90
CA GLU A 189 -17.77 -15.19 31.34
C GLU A 189 -16.46 -15.08 32.13
N TRP A 190 -15.32 -15.29 31.48
CA TRP A 190 -14.00 -15.25 32.12
C TRP A 190 -13.41 -13.83 32.22
N ILE A 191 -13.77 -12.94 31.30
CA ILE A 191 -13.33 -11.53 31.24
C ILE A 191 -14.13 -10.69 32.24
#